data_AF-A0A1Q7C1I4-F1
#
_entry.id   AF-A0A1Q7C1I4-F1
#
_cell.length_a   1.000
_cell.length_b   1.000
_cell.length_c   1.000
_cell.angle_alpha   90.00
_cell.angle_beta   90.00
_cell.angle_gamma   90.00
#
_symmetry.space_group_name_H-M   'P 1'
#
loop_
_entity.id
_entity.type
_entity.pdbx_description
1 polymer ?
#
loop_
_entity_poly.entity_id
_entity_poly.type
_entity_poly.pdbx_seq_one_letter_code
_entity_poly.pdbx_strand_id
1 'polypeptide(L)' 'MKTACLECHDSGIIVQQRLAKAAWTEEVDKMIKWGAVVDPGDRDTFIEYLSANFPADKEPYVAPRTATAKKK' A
#
# COMPACT_ATOMS: atom_id res chain seq x y z
N MET A 1 9.51 8.47 -6.61
CA MET A 1 8.45 7.77 -5.85
C MET A 1 8.02 6.40 -6.40
N LYS A 2 8.16 6.06 -7.70
CA LYS A 2 7.50 4.85 -8.23
C LYS A 2 8.30 3.54 -8.14
N THR A 3 9.62 3.60 -8.03
CA THR A 3 10.49 2.42 -8.16
C THR A 3 10.59 1.60 -6.87
N ALA A 4 10.89 2.21 -5.71
CA ALA A 4 11.22 1.48 -4.49
C ALA A 4 10.21 0.41 -4.02
N CYS A 5 8.90 0.67 -4.16
CA CYS A 5 7.87 -0.25 -3.69
C CYS A 5 7.53 -1.38 -4.68
N LEU A 6 8.00 -1.27 -5.93
CA LEU A 6 7.66 -2.20 -7.02
C LEU A 6 8.82 -3.12 -7.41
N GLU A 7 9.97 -3.01 -6.74
CA GLU A 7 11.15 -3.85 -6.99
C GLU A 7 10.93 -5.31 -6.57
N CYS A 8 10.09 -5.56 -5.55
CA CYS A 8 9.90 -6.91 -4.98
C CYS A 8 8.49 -7.49 -5.20
N HIS A 9 7.45 -6.66 -5.36
CA HIS A 9 6.07 -7.10 -5.57
C HIS A 9 5.26 -6.02 -6.29
N ASP A 10 4.09 -6.38 -6.83
CA ASP A 10 3.19 -5.41 -7.45
C ASP A 10 2.52 -4.45 -6.42
N SER A 11 2.05 -3.32 -6.93
CA SER A 11 1.29 -2.28 -6.21
C SER A 11 -0.04 -2.78 -5.62
N GLY A 12 -0.54 -3.93 -6.08
CA GLY A 12 -1.79 -4.54 -5.63
C GLY A 12 -1.89 -4.70 -4.12
N ILE A 13 -0.79 -5.03 -3.44
CA ILE A 13 -0.76 -5.16 -1.97
C ILE A 13 -1.03 -3.79 -1.33
N ILE A 14 -0.41 -2.73 -1.83
CA ILE A 14 -0.49 -1.37 -1.28
C ILE A 14 -1.91 -0.81 -1.43
N VAL A 15 -2.51 -0.95 -2.62
CA VAL A 15 -3.83 -0.38 -2.92
C VAL A 15 -4.97 -1.08 -2.19
N GLN A 16 -4.76 -2.34 -1.76
CA GLN A 16 -5.72 -3.10 -0.96
C GLN A 16 -5.73 -2.69 0.51
N GLN A 17 -4.60 -2.22 1.05
CA GLN A 17 -4.50 -1.81 2.45
C GLN A 17 -5.26 -0.51 2.71
N ARG A 18 -5.86 -0.40 3.89
CA ARG A 18 -6.45 0.83 4.44
C ARG A 18 -5.94 0.96 5.86
N LEU A 19 -4.92 1.80 6.03
CA LEU A 19 -4.18 1.90 7.29
C LEU A 19 -4.16 3.35 7.77
N ALA A 20 -4.09 3.52 9.08
CA ALA A 20 -3.82 4.81 9.69
C ALA A 20 -2.34 5.15 9.49
N LYS A 21 -1.98 6.44 9.61
CA LYS A 21 -0.60 6.91 9.43
C LYS A 21 0.43 6.14 10.25
N ALA A 22 0.10 5.82 11.50
CA ALA A 22 0.98 5.02 12.37
C ALA A 22 1.24 3.62 11.78
N ALA A 23 0.21 2.94 11.28
CA ALA A 23 0.36 1.62 10.67
C ALA A 23 1.07 1.68 9.30
N TRP A 24 0.86 2.74 8.51
CA TRP A 24 1.65 2.96 7.29
C TRP A 24 3.13 3.20 7.58
N THR A 25 3.44 3.86 8.70
CA THR A 25 4.82 4.06 9.16
C THR A 25 5.49 2.71 9.41
N GLU A 26 4.82 1.81 10.14
CA GLU A 26 5.35 0.47 10.41
C GLU A 26 5.52 -0.37 9.14
N GLU A 27 4.58 -0.31 8.19
CA GLU A 27 4.70 -1.09 6.96
C GLU A 27 5.85 -0.59 6.07
N VAL A 28 6.04 0.74 5.95
CA VAL A 28 7.19 1.32 5.23
C VAL A 28 8.51 0.93 5.92
N ASP A 29 8.59 1.03 7.24
CA ASP A 29 9.79 0.63 8.00
C ASP A 29 10.14 -0.84 7.81
N LYS A 30 9.13 -1.69 7.77
CA LYS A 30 9.27 -3.12 7.51
C LYS A 30 9.77 -3.38 6.10
N MET A 31 9.29 -2.66 5.08
CA MET A 31 9.80 -2.79 3.71
C MET A 31 11.29 -2.38 3.64
N ILE A 32 11.66 -1.29 4.30
CA ILE A 32 13.06 -0.85 4.39
C ILE A 32 13.92 -1.93 5.05
N LYS A 33 13.44 -2.49 6.17
CA LYS A 33 14.12 -3.58 6.87
C LYS A 33 14.27 -4.84 6.01
N TRP A 34 13.35 -5.09 5.08
CA TRP A 34 13.41 -6.19 4.13
C TRP A 34 14.27 -5.91 2.89
N GLY A 35 14.82 -4.70 2.77
CA GLY A 35 15.76 -4.34 1.71
C GLY A 35 15.20 -3.36 0.68
N ALA A 36 14.01 -2.78 0.90
CA ALA A 36 13.54 -1.69 0.06
C ALA A 36 14.48 -0.48 0.19
N VAL A 37 15.01 -0.02 -0.94
CA VAL A 37 15.92 1.13 -0.99
C VAL A 37 15.07 2.41 -0.99
N VAL A 38 14.84 2.95 0.20
CA VAL A 38 14.14 4.22 0.43
C VAL A 38 15.09 5.17 1.12
N ASP A 39 15.30 6.34 0.52
CA ASP A 39 16.08 7.40 1.14
C ASP A 39 15.39 7.92 2.41
N PRO A 40 16.12 8.29 3.47
CA PRO A 40 15.52 8.79 4.71
C PRO A 40 14.60 9.99 4.51
N GLY A 41 14.91 10.86 3.54
CA GLY A 41 14.07 12.02 3.19
C GLY A 41 12.78 11.67 2.42
N ASP A 42 12.77 10.52 1.73
CA ASP A 42 11.60 10.06 0.97
C ASP A 42 10.64 9.23 1.84
N ARG A 43 11.14 8.61 2.91
CA ARG A 43 10.35 7.78 3.84
C ARG A 43 9.11 8.50 4.35
N ASP A 44 9.27 9.69 4.93
CA ASP A 44 8.14 10.46 5.46
C ASP A 44 7.18 10.87 4.34
N THR A 45 7.71 11.22 3.16
CA THR A 45 6.89 11.57 2.00
C THR A 45 6.05 10.39 1.50
N PHE A 46 6.58 9.16 1.57
CA PHE A 46 5.81 7.95 1.29
C PHE A 46 4.69 7.73 2.31
N ILE A 47 4.99 7.89 3.61
CA ILE A 47 4.00 7.73 4.68
C ILE A 47 2.85 8.73 4.52
N GLU A 48 3.18 10.00 4.24
CA GLU A 48 2.17 11.03 3.96
C GLU A 48 1.31 10.67 2.76
N TYR A 49 1.93 10.26 1.66
CA TYR A 49 1.21 9.86 0.45
C TYR A 49 0.28 8.67 0.71
N LEU A 50 0.78 7.60 1.34
CA LEU A 50 0.00 6.39 1.60
C LEU A 50 -1.17 6.66 2.55
N SER A 51 -0.94 7.47 3.58
CA SER A 51 -1.98 7.83 4.55
C SER A 51 -3.06 8.73 3.94
N ALA A 52 -2.70 9.65 3.05
CA ALA A 52 -3.64 10.52 2.36
C ALA A 52 -4.50 9.77 1.33
N ASN A 53 -3.89 8.83 0.60
CA ASN A 53 -4.54 8.11 -0.50
C ASN A 53 -5.27 6.84 -0.03
N PHE A 54 -4.77 6.18 1.02
CA PHE A 54 -5.26 4.91 1.55
C PHE A 54 -5.51 4.96 3.07
N PRO A 55 -6.34 5.89 3.57
CA PRO A 55 -6.63 6.01 5.01
C PRO A 55 -7.48 4.84 5.52
N ALA A 56 -7.29 4.47 6.79
CA ALA A 56 -8.09 3.44 7.48
C ALA A 56 -9.60 3.73 7.56
N ASP A 57 -10.00 4.99 7.42
CA ASP A 57 -11.40 5.43 7.47
C ASP A 57 -12.17 5.12 6.17
N LYS A 58 -11.46 4.84 5.06
CA LYS A 58 -12.09 4.45 3.79
C LYS A 58 -12.20 2.94 3.70
N GLU A 59 -13.33 2.46 3.17
CA GLU A 59 -13.52 1.03 2.90
C GLU A 59 -12.36 0.46 2.04
N PRO A 60 -11.90 -0.78 2.34
CA PRO A 60 -10.91 -1.46 1.52
C PRO A 60 -11.40 -1.58 0.09
N TYR A 61 -10.49 -1.46 -0.88
CA TYR A 61 -10.84 -1.73 -2.27
C TYR A 61 -11.26 -3.20 -2.42
N VAL A 62 -12.57 -3.44 -2.51
CA VAL A 62 -13.10 -4.75 -2.89
C VAL A 62 -13.05 -4.81 -4.40
N ALA A 63 -12.02 -5.48 -4.93
CA ALA A 63 -12.00 -5.81 -6.35
C ALA A 63 -13.33 -6.54 -6.67
N PRO A 64 -14.10 -6.12 -7.68
CA PRO A 64 -15.28 -6.85 -8.07
C PRO A 64 -14.83 -8.24 -8.47
N ARG A 65 -15.09 -9.23 -7.61
CA ARG A 65 -15.04 -10.63 -8.02
C ARG A 65 -15.96 -10.68 -9.23
N THR A 66 -15.44 -10.96 -10.42
CA THR A 66 -16.26 -11.21 -11.59
C THR A 66 -17.34 -12.17 -11.17
N ALA A 67 -18.57 -11.67 -11.02
CA ALA A 67 -19.75 -12.47 -10.87
C ALA A 67 -19.95 -13.15 -12.22
N THR A 68 -19.19 -14.22 -12.48
CA THR A 68 -19.66 -15.28 -13.36
C THR A 68 -20.84 -15.90 -12.65
N ALA A 69 -21.98 -15.21 -12.76
CA ALA A 69 -23.29 -15.74 -12.50
C ALA A 69 -23.39 -17.04 -13.29
N LYS A 70 -23.34 -18.15 -12.55
CA LYS A 70 -23.68 -19.48 -13.01
C LYS A 70 -25.10 -19.41 -13.56
N LYS A 71 -25.24 -19.27 -14.89
CA LYS A 71 -26.53 -19.42 -15.56
C LYS A 71 -26.92 -20.89 -15.47
N LYS A 72 -28.13 -21.08 -14.96
CA LYS A 72 -28.87 -22.32 -14.78
C LYS A 72 -29.10 -23.04 -16.11
#